data_AF-A0AAN4ZPV4-F1
#
_entry.id   AF-A0AAN4ZPV4-F1
#
_cell.length_a   1.000
_cell.length_b   1.000
_cell.length_c   1.000
_cell.angle_alpha   90.00
_cell.angle_beta   90.00
_cell.angle_gamma   90.00
#
_symmetry.space_group_name_H-M   'P 1'
#
loop_
_entity.id
_entity.type
_entity.pdbx_description
1 polymer ?
#
loop_
_entity_poly.entity_id
_entity_poly.type
_entity_poly.pdbx_seq_one_letter_code
_entity_poly.pdbx_strand_id
1 'polypeptide(L)'
;MVRTNRVVPKEWDKYTPLGAVIPRTRFIIFKTPLNESLNNRIPAGREFTVSHLLRMVAERNQRLGIVVDLTDTNRYYDKRDIEGMCIEYEKLYCPGRGFIERDDIVDSFNRAIQKFIEKSDDKEALIGIHCTRGVNRSGYLVCRFLIDCLGWSSHEAIEAFEKARGHGIGKGTYITALHKAAKEMRDKPSREVMDSDSGESIDEARKKRKRKRREEGGNEMGNMIKNFLGQLGQEASQLEELSWMENNGGSPLMNWERREERAEEEGDEGEEEEAEEEAQTSGIGGTVDGYEAAGDESAAQKRRARRKRLEKMFNVMKRGRFHEIQALRREMGGE
;
A
#
# COMPACT_ATOMS: atom_id res chain seq x y z
N MET A 1 -39.46 2.44 5.99
CA MET A 1 -38.24 2.35 6.82
C MET A 1 -37.45 1.13 6.42
N VAL A 2 -36.25 1.29 5.85
CA VAL A 2 -35.33 0.17 5.60
C VAL A 2 -34.83 -0.31 6.97
N ARG A 3 -35.07 -1.59 7.31
CA ARG A 3 -34.56 -2.17 8.55
C ARG A 3 -33.03 -2.20 8.49
N THR A 4 -32.38 -1.22 9.11
CA THR A 4 -30.92 -1.23 9.28
C THR A 4 -30.56 -2.40 10.20
N ASN A 5 -29.83 -3.40 9.69
CA ASN A 5 -29.36 -4.51 10.51
C ASN A 5 -28.30 -3.99 11.50
N ARG A 6 -28.69 -3.84 12.78
CA ARG A 6 -27.86 -3.29 13.88
C ARG A 6 -27.01 -4.36 14.56
N VAL A 7 -26.87 -5.55 13.97
CA VAL A 7 -26.12 -6.66 14.59
C VAL A 7 -24.63 -6.50 14.31
N VAL A 8 -23.86 -6.37 15.39
CA VAL A 8 -22.39 -6.40 15.38
C VAL A 8 -21.92 -7.76 14.86
N PRO A 9 -20.90 -7.82 13.99
CA PRO A 9 -20.42 -9.10 13.50
C PRO A 9 -19.93 -9.99 14.65
N LYS A 10 -20.29 -11.28 14.58
CA LYS A 10 -19.90 -12.27 15.58
C LYS A 10 -18.39 -12.26 15.82
N GLU A 11 -17.99 -12.18 17.08
CA GLU A 11 -16.59 -12.20 17.57
C GLU A 11 -15.69 -11.10 16.98
N TRP A 12 -16.26 -10.02 16.46
CA TRP A 12 -15.47 -8.92 15.89
C TRP A 12 -14.52 -8.27 16.92
N ASP A 13 -14.93 -8.26 18.18
CA ASP A 13 -14.18 -7.68 19.31
C ASP A 13 -12.99 -8.55 19.75
N LYS A 14 -12.96 -9.83 19.36
CA LYS A 14 -11.84 -10.74 19.66
C LYS A 14 -10.58 -10.48 18.81
N TYR A 15 -10.72 -9.72 17.73
CA TYR A 15 -9.61 -9.44 16.81
C TYR A 15 -9.03 -8.05 17.09
N THR A 16 -7.70 -7.97 17.05
CA THR A 16 -6.99 -6.69 17.18
C THR A 16 -7.38 -5.76 16.03
N PRO A 17 -7.51 -4.43 16.26
CA PRO A 17 -8.01 -3.51 15.25
C PRO A 17 -7.13 -3.43 13.99
N LEU A 18 -5.82 -3.27 14.17
CA LEU A 18 -4.85 -2.96 13.12
C LEU A 18 -3.60 -3.83 13.28
N GLY A 19 -3.13 -4.46 12.20
CA GLY A 19 -1.85 -5.17 12.14
C GLY A 19 -0.66 -4.24 11.89
N ALA A 20 0.52 -4.82 11.68
CA ALA A 20 1.70 -4.15 11.14
C ALA A 20 1.69 -4.15 9.60
N VAL A 21 2.61 -3.39 9.01
CA VAL A 21 2.88 -3.46 7.57
C VAL A 21 3.57 -4.80 7.28
N ILE A 22 3.14 -5.51 6.25
CA ILE A 22 3.82 -6.75 5.83
C ILE A 22 5.21 -6.37 5.28
N PRO A 23 6.31 -6.94 5.81
CA PRO A 23 7.67 -6.60 5.39
C PRO A 23 7.85 -6.70 3.87
N ARG A 24 8.62 -5.76 3.29
CA ARG A 24 8.87 -5.67 1.83
C ARG A 24 7.58 -5.50 1.01
N THR A 25 6.57 -4.85 1.58
CA THR A 25 5.31 -4.51 0.90
C THR A 25 4.76 -3.19 1.45
N ARG A 26 3.69 -2.70 0.82
CA ARG A 26 2.88 -1.56 1.33
C ARG A 26 1.55 -2.00 1.94
N PHE A 27 1.36 -3.29 2.24
CA PHE A 27 0.11 -3.80 2.76
C PHE A 27 -0.01 -3.62 4.27
N ILE A 28 -1.14 -3.07 4.70
CA ILE A 28 -1.54 -3.03 6.11
C ILE A 28 -2.96 -3.56 6.25
N ILE A 29 -3.17 -4.47 7.20
CA ILE A 29 -4.42 -5.19 7.37
C ILE A 29 -5.10 -4.82 8.68
N PHE A 30 -6.40 -4.59 8.63
CA PHE A 30 -7.24 -4.29 9.78
C PHE A 30 -8.56 -5.05 9.73
N LYS A 31 -9.27 -5.13 10.87
CA LYS A 31 -10.68 -5.57 10.88
C LYS A 31 -11.58 -4.44 10.40
N THR A 32 -12.80 -4.72 9.95
CA THR A 32 -13.69 -3.63 9.50
C THR A 32 -13.92 -2.61 10.62
N PRO A 33 -13.74 -1.29 10.38
CA PRO A 33 -14.30 -0.28 11.26
C PRO A 33 -15.82 -0.41 11.32
N LEU A 34 -16.42 0.11 12.39
CA LEU A 34 -17.86 0.15 12.60
C LEU A 34 -18.31 1.60 12.82
N ASN A 35 -19.53 1.90 12.42
CA ASN A 35 -20.20 3.18 12.68
C ASN A 35 -20.64 3.26 14.15
N GLU A 36 -21.00 4.47 14.60
CA GLU A 36 -21.39 4.72 15.98
C GLU A 36 -22.57 3.85 16.44
N SER A 37 -23.57 3.64 15.57
CA SER A 37 -24.72 2.80 15.92
C SER A 37 -24.34 1.36 16.25
N LEU A 38 -23.27 0.84 15.66
CA LEU A 38 -22.76 -0.51 15.94
C LEU A 38 -21.77 -0.50 17.11
N ASN A 39 -20.91 0.51 17.24
CA ASN A 39 -19.99 0.61 18.38
C ASN A 39 -20.72 0.77 19.72
N ASN A 40 -21.89 1.41 19.76
CA ASN A 40 -22.72 1.52 20.98
C ASN A 40 -23.18 0.15 21.55
N ARG A 41 -22.96 -0.95 20.81
CA ARG A 41 -23.28 -2.33 21.23
C ARG A 41 -22.04 -3.14 21.60
N ILE A 42 -20.87 -2.50 21.59
CA ILE A 42 -19.58 -3.11 21.88
C ILE A 42 -19.16 -2.67 23.28
N PRO A 43 -18.49 -3.54 24.07
CA PRO A 43 -17.95 -3.15 25.35
C PRO A 43 -17.03 -1.93 25.24
N ALA A 44 -17.11 -1.03 26.21
CA ALA A 44 -16.29 0.17 26.27
C ALA A 44 -14.79 -0.16 26.17
N GLY A 45 -14.03 0.64 25.44
CA GLY A 45 -12.61 0.47 25.18
C GLY A 45 -12.27 -0.51 24.05
N ARG A 46 -13.27 -1.10 23.39
CA ARG A 46 -13.09 -1.97 22.21
C ARG A 46 -13.63 -1.39 20.91
N GLU A 47 -14.03 -0.13 20.93
CA GLU A 47 -14.59 0.60 19.80
C GLU A 47 -13.54 0.76 18.69
N PHE A 48 -13.98 0.65 17.45
CA PHE A 48 -13.10 0.88 16.30
C PHE A 48 -13.89 1.52 15.17
N THR A 49 -13.78 2.84 15.07
CA THR A 49 -14.35 3.66 14.01
C THR A 49 -13.30 3.95 12.93
N VAL A 50 -13.73 4.56 11.82
CA VAL A 50 -12.80 5.06 10.79
C VAL A 50 -11.83 6.07 11.41
N SER A 51 -12.29 6.95 12.31
CA SER A 51 -11.42 7.88 13.03
C SER A 51 -10.36 7.17 13.87
N HIS A 52 -10.72 6.07 14.55
CA HIS A 52 -9.73 5.25 15.28
C HIS A 52 -8.69 4.64 14.35
N LEU A 53 -9.11 4.07 13.21
CA LEU A 53 -8.18 3.54 12.19
C LEU A 53 -7.18 4.60 11.75
N LEU A 54 -7.67 5.77 11.35
CA LEU A 54 -6.83 6.85 10.83
C LEU A 54 -5.89 7.41 11.89
N ARG A 55 -6.37 7.53 13.14
CA ARG A 55 -5.52 7.92 14.28
C ARG A 55 -4.38 6.94 14.47
N MET A 56 -4.69 5.64 14.58
CA MET A 56 -3.68 4.60 14.83
C MET A 56 -2.64 4.53 13.73
N VAL A 57 -3.04 4.76 12.47
CA VAL A 57 -2.11 4.84 11.34
C VAL A 57 -1.23 6.10 11.44
N ALA A 58 -1.82 7.26 11.74
CA ALA A 58 -1.09 8.52 11.87
C ALA A 58 -0.10 8.54 13.06
N GLU A 59 -0.48 7.95 14.19
CA GLU A 59 0.39 7.78 15.37
C GLU A 59 1.66 6.97 15.07
N ARG A 60 1.60 6.09 14.05
CA ARG A 60 2.75 5.31 13.57
C ARG A 60 3.55 6.02 12.47
N ASN A 61 3.30 7.31 12.24
CA ASN A 61 3.83 8.08 11.12
C ASN A 61 3.53 7.44 9.74
N GLN A 62 2.46 6.67 9.63
CA GLN A 62 2.04 6.00 8.40
C GLN A 62 0.85 6.72 7.77
N ARG A 63 0.61 6.53 6.47
CA ARG A 63 -0.56 7.11 5.77
C ARG A 63 -1.19 6.07 4.85
N LEU A 64 -2.52 6.05 4.78
CA LEU A 64 -3.24 5.21 3.81
C LEU A 64 -3.38 5.98 2.49
N GLY A 65 -3.11 5.31 1.37
CA GLY A 65 -3.41 5.84 0.04
C GLY A 65 -4.71 5.28 -0.54
N ILE A 66 -5.00 4.01 -0.24
CA ILE A 66 -6.23 3.31 -0.65
C ILE A 66 -6.71 2.38 0.47
N VAL A 67 -8.02 2.21 0.58
CA VAL A 67 -8.67 1.15 1.36
C VAL A 67 -9.42 0.20 0.44
N VAL A 68 -9.13 -1.09 0.52
CA VAL A 68 -9.83 -2.17 -0.17
C VAL A 68 -10.73 -2.91 0.83
N ASP A 69 -12.04 -2.70 0.69
CA ASP A 69 -13.06 -3.32 1.51
C ASP A 69 -13.56 -4.63 0.88
N LEU A 70 -13.26 -5.75 1.55
CA LEU A 70 -13.59 -7.11 1.11
C LEU A 70 -14.89 -7.66 1.77
N THR A 71 -15.69 -6.80 2.39
CA THR A 71 -16.93 -7.22 3.04
C THR A 71 -18.08 -7.30 2.03
N ASP A 72 -18.99 -8.25 2.22
CA ASP A 72 -20.17 -8.42 1.36
C ASP A 72 -21.36 -7.59 1.86
N THR A 73 -21.12 -6.32 2.22
CA THR A 73 -22.13 -5.44 2.84
C THR A 73 -21.61 -4.00 2.91
N ASN A 74 -22.50 -3.00 2.89
CA ASN A 74 -22.13 -1.59 3.11
C ASN A 74 -22.60 -1.06 4.47
N ARG A 75 -22.99 -1.94 5.40
CA ARG A 75 -23.64 -1.53 6.66
C ARG A 75 -22.68 -1.13 7.77
N TYR A 76 -21.38 -1.41 7.62
CA TYR A 76 -20.43 -1.30 8.73
C TYR A 76 -20.00 0.13 8.97
N TYR A 77 -19.63 0.87 7.93
CA TYR A 77 -19.27 2.27 8.00
C TYR A 77 -19.55 2.92 6.66
N ASP A 78 -19.53 4.25 6.62
CA ASP A 78 -19.72 5.00 5.39
C ASP A 78 -18.38 5.17 4.66
N LYS A 79 -18.31 4.75 3.38
CA LYS A 79 -17.11 4.92 2.57
C LYS A 79 -16.69 6.38 2.42
N ARG A 80 -17.64 7.32 2.54
CA ARG A 80 -17.38 8.77 2.48
C ARG A 80 -16.46 9.23 3.61
N ASP A 81 -16.42 8.50 4.74
CA ASP A 81 -15.48 8.80 5.82
C ASP A 81 -14.02 8.50 5.46
N ILE A 82 -13.78 7.59 4.51
CA ILE A 82 -12.47 7.33 3.93
C ILE A 82 -12.19 8.30 2.77
N GLU A 83 -13.11 8.39 1.81
CA GLU A 83 -12.95 9.24 0.61
C GLU A 83 -12.77 10.72 0.98
N GLY A 84 -13.49 11.21 2.00
CA GLY A 84 -13.36 12.59 2.50
C GLY A 84 -11.99 12.93 3.07
N MET A 85 -11.19 11.90 3.41
CA MET A 85 -9.80 12.03 3.87
C MET A 85 -8.78 11.94 2.74
N CYS A 86 -9.23 12.05 1.48
CA CYS A 86 -8.43 11.92 0.27
C CYS A 86 -7.76 10.54 0.09
N ILE A 87 -8.31 9.51 0.74
CA ILE A 87 -7.91 8.11 0.63
C ILE A 87 -8.82 7.45 -0.40
N GLU A 88 -8.24 6.75 -1.38
CA GLU A 88 -9.04 6.01 -2.37
C GLU A 88 -9.80 4.86 -1.71
N TYR A 89 -10.94 4.50 -2.25
CA TYR A 89 -11.79 3.44 -1.72
C TYR A 89 -12.20 2.47 -2.81
N GLU A 90 -11.86 1.19 -2.63
CA GLU A 90 -12.23 0.11 -3.54
C GLU A 90 -13.08 -0.93 -2.81
N LYS A 91 -14.23 -1.28 -3.38
CA LYS A 91 -15.17 -2.23 -2.79
C LYS A 91 -15.21 -3.52 -3.60
N LEU A 92 -14.77 -4.62 -2.99
CA LEU A 92 -14.87 -5.96 -3.57
C LEU A 92 -15.84 -6.81 -2.75
N TYR A 93 -16.99 -7.15 -3.32
CA TYR A 93 -18.01 -7.95 -2.65
C TYR A 93 -17.58 -9.43 -2.59
N CYS A 94 -16.88 -9.80 -1.51
CA CYS A 94 -16.39 -11.16 -1.31
C CYS A 94 -17.42 -12.03 -0.59
N PRO A 95 -18.09 -12.99 -1.28
CA PRO A 95 -19.16 -13.79 -0.70
C PRO A 95 -18.69 -14.67 0.47
N GLY A 96 -19.65 -15.15 1.26
CA GLY A 96 -19.36 -16.08 2.35
C GLY A 96 -19.03 -17.51 1.88
N ARG A 97 -19.89 -18.09 1.03
CA ARG A 97 -19.70 -19.42 0.42
C ARG A 97 -19.10 -19.27 -0.97
N GLY A 98 -18.28 -20.23 -1.38
CA GLY A 98 -17.72 -20.27 -2.75
C GLY A 98 -16.72 -19.16 -3.06
N PHE A 99 -16.14 -18.51 -2.05
CA PHE A 99 -15.22 -17.38 -2.26
C PHE A 99 -13.86 -17.80 -2.84
N ILE A 100 -13.37 -18.98 -2.48
CA ILE A 100 -12.02 -19.44 -2.87
C ILE A 100 -11.97 -19.76 -4.37
N GLU A 101 -13.13 -20.05 -4.95
CA GLU A 101 -13.35 -20.40 -6.35
C GLU A 101 -13.56 -19.17 -7.24
N ARG A 102 -13.45 -17.94 -6.68
CA ARG A 102 -13.72 -16.67 -7.38
C ARG A 102 -12.43 -16.01 -7.87
N ASP A 103 -11.86 -16.56 -8.93
CA ASP A 103 -10.67 -15.98 -9.59
C ASP A 103 -10.93 -14.56 -10.12
N ASP A 104 -12.17 -14.23 -10.48
CA ASP A 104 -12.56 -12.87 -10.89
C ASP A 104 -12.37 -11.83 -9.76
N ILE A 105 -12.52 -12.24 -8.50
CA ILE A 105 -12.25 -11.37 -7.34
C ILE A 105 -10.75 -11.23 -7.11
N VAL A 106 -9.98 -12.31 -7.30
CA VAL A 106 -8.51 -12.26 -7.25
C VAL A 106 -7.99 -11.29 -8.30
N ASP A 107 -8.46 -11.41 -9.53
CA ASP A 107 -8.09 -10.52 -10.63
C ASP A 107 -8.48 -9.07 -10.36
N SER A 108 -9.68 -8.83 -9.81
CA SER A 108 -10.14 -7.48 -9.47
C SER A 108 -9.31 -6.85 -8.35
N PHE A 109 -8.94 -7.65 -7.35
CA PHE A 109 -8.03 -7.23 -6.27
C PHE A 109 -6.65 -6.86 -6.81
N ASN A 110 -6.06 -7.72 -7.66
CA ASN A 110 -4.77 -7.47 -8.28
C ASN A 110 -4.79 -6.20 -9.14
N ARG A 111 -5.83 -6.02 -9.97
CA ARG A 111 -6.02 -4.82 -10.78
C ARG A 111 -6.17 -3.55 -9.95
N ALA A 112 -6.93 -3.59 -8.85
CA ALA A 112 -7.12 -2.43 -7.99
C ALA A 112 -5.78 -1.97 -7.38
N ILE A 113 -4.97 -2.92 -6.92
CA ILE A 113 -3.64 -2.63 -6.36
C ILE A 113 -2.68 -2.12 -7.44
N GLN A 114 -2.65 -2.76 -8.61
CA GLN A 114 -1.83 -2.33 -9.77
C GLN A 114 -2.15 -0.89 -10.16
N LYS A 115 -3.43 -0.61 -10.39
CA LYS A 115 -3.93 0.72 -10.74
C LYS A 115 -3.57 1.77 -9.70
N PHE A 116 -3.64 1.44 -8.41
CA PHE A 116 -3.24 2.35 -7.34
C PHE A 116 -1.74 2.64 -7.38
N ILE A 117 -0.90 1.60 -7.52
CA ILE A 117 0.57 1.75 -7.58
C ILE A 117 1.00 2.57 -8.80
N GLU A 118 0.39 2.33 -9.95
CA GLU A 118 0.69 3.05 -11.19
C GLU A 118 0.30 4.53 -11.12
N LYS A 119 -0.80 4.86 -10.44
CA LYS A 119 -1.30 6.23 -10.31
C LYS A 119 -0.69 7.01 -9.15
N SER A 120 -0.19 6.31 -8.13
CA SER A 120 0.27 6.94 -6.90
C SER A 120 1.70 7.42 -7.03
N ASP A 121 1.87 8.75 -7.11
CA ASP A 121 3.18 9.41 -6.97
C ASP A 121 3.79 9.23 -5.57
N ASP A 122 2.93 8.91 -4.60
CA ASP A 122 3.31 8.65 -3.24
C ASP A 122 3.74 7.19 -3.07
N LYS A 123 5.05 6.96 -2.94
CA LYS A 123 5.64 5.62 -2.79
C LYS A 123 5.52 5.02 -1.39
N GLU A 124 5.20 5.84 -0.39
CA GLU A 124 5.11 5.43 1.02
C GLU A 124 3.65 5.28 1.50
N ALA A 125 2.67 5.67 0.67
CA ALA A 125 1.27 5.49 1.00
C ALA A 125 0.87 4.00 1.09
N LEU A 126 0.28 3.58 2.20
CA LEU A 126 -0.08 2.19 2.44
C LEU A 126 -1.38 1.80 1.74
N ILE A 127 -1.46 0.52 1.40
CA ILE A 127 -2.65 -0.15 0.87
C ILE A 127 -3.34 -0.84 2.05
N GLY A 128 -4.40 -0.19 2.53
CA GLY A 128 -5.22 -0.69 3.62
C GLY A 128 -6.19 -1.76 3.13
N ILE A 129 -6.19 -2.94 3.75
CA ILE A 129 -7.08 -4.03 3.34
C ILE A 129 -7.84 -4.55 4.56
N HIS A 130 -9.15 -4.73 4.42
CA HIS A 130 -9.93 -5.36 5.46
C HIS A 130 -11.02 -6.27 4.91
N CYS A 131 -11.36 -7.28 5.69
CA CYS A 131 -12.65 -7.96 5.61
C CYS A 131 -13.37 -7.73 6.94
N THR A 132 -14.31 -8.61 7.34
CA THR A 132 -15.01 -8.42 8.61
C THR A 132 -14.07 -8.49 9.82
N ARG A 133 -13.14 -9.45 9.83
CA ARG A 133 -12.17 -9.66 10.93
C ARG A 133 -10.74 -9.29 10.53
N GLY A 134 -10.50 -9.06 9.23
CA GLY A 134 -9.16 -8.80 8.69
C GLY A 134 -8.25 -10.02 8.71
N VAL A 135 -8.79 -11.24 8.53
CA VAL A 135 -8.03 -12.49 8.64
C VAL A 135 -8.18 -13.34 7.38
N ASN A 136 -9.26 -14.10 7.22
CA ASN A 136 -9.32 -15.13 6.17
C ASN A 136 -9.35 -14.59 4.72
N ARG A 137 -10.35 -13.76 4.37
CA ARG A 137 -10.48 -13.21 3.01
C ARG A 137 -9.35 -12.24 2.69
N SER A 138 -8.96 -11.42 3.67
CA SER A 138 -7.81 -10.52 3.56
C SER A 138 -6.52 -11.31 3.33
N GLY A 139 -6.25 -12.31 4.16
CA GLY A 139 -5.06 -13.15 4.07
C GLY A 139 -5.00 -13.93 2.77
N TYR A 140 -6.12 -14.48 2.33
CA TYR A 140 -6.19 -15.13 1.04
C TYR A 140 -5.82 -14.20 -0.12
N LEU A 141 -6.49 -13.05 -0.27
CA LEU A 141 -6.22 -12.15 -1.40
C LEU A 141 -4.83 -11.53 -1.33
N VAL A 142 -4.36 -11.14 -0.15
CA VAL A 142 -2.99 -10.65 0.03
C VAL A 142 -1.99 -11.73 -0.35
N CYS A 143 -2.10 -12.94 0.19
CA CYS A 143 -1.18 -14.02 -0.15
C CYS A 143 -1.24 -14.40 -1.63
N ARG A 144 -2.44 -14.39 -2.25
CA ARG A 144 -2.59 -14.58 -3.69
C ARG A 144 -1.82 -13.52 -4.48
N PHE A 145 -1.92 -12.25 -4.12
CA PHE A 145 -1.14 -11.19 -4.76
C PHE A 145 0.38 -11.39 -4.58
N LEU A 146 0.83 -11.73 -3.37
CA LEU A 146 2.26 -11.98 -3.11
C LEU A 146 2.80 -13.16 -3.94
N ILE A 147 2.03 -14.24 -4.08
CA ILE A 147 2.39 -15.41 -4.88
C ILE A 147 2.33 -15.08 -6.38
N ASP A 148 1.20 -14.56 -6.84
CA ASP A 148 0.89 -14.43 -8.27
C ASP A 148 1.66 -13.26 -8.91
N CYS A 149 1.85 -12.15 -8.19
CA CYS A 149 2.48 -10.93 -8.71
C CYS A 149 3.92 -10.74 -8.25
N LEU A 150 4.27 -11.15 -7.02
CA LEU A 150 5.63 -10.94 -6.47
C LEU A 150 6.48 -12.22 -6.45
N GLY A 151 5.91 -13.37 -6.81
CA GLY A 151 6.62 -14.65 -6.89
C GLY A 151 7.03 -15.24 -5.54
N TRP A 152 6.39 -14.80 -4.45
CA TRP A 152 6.64 -15.36 -3.12
C TRP A 152 6.20 -16.82 -3.06
N SER A 153 6.85 -17.61 -2.20
CA SER A 153 6.34 -18.95 -1.92
C SER A 153 5.05 -18.87 -1.09
N SER A 154 4.20 -19.90 -1.16
CA SER A 154 2.97 -19.93 -0.35
C SER A 154 3.26 -19.88 1.15
N HIS A 155 4.30 -20.58 1.62
CA HIS A 155 4.70 -20.58 3.03
C HIS A 155 5.15 -19.18 3.48
N GLU A 156 6.02 -18.54 2.71
CA GLU A 156 6.53 -17.20 3.00
C GLU A 156 5.41 -16.14 3.02
N ALA A 157 4.49 -16.20 2.05
CA ALA A 157 3.35 -15.28 1.99
C ALA A 157 2.41 -15.44 3.20
N ILE A 158 2.09 -16.68 3.58
CA ILE A 158 1.24 -16.99 4.74
C ILE A 158 1.92 -16.52 6.03
N GLU A 159 3.18 -16.90 6.24
CA GLU A 159 3.92 -16.56 7.45
C GLU A 159 4.03 -15.04 7.63
N ALA A 160 4.40 -14.31 6.57
CA ALA A 160 4.52 -12.86 6.62
C ALA A 160 3.17 -12.19 6.90
N PHE A 161 2.08 -12.68 6.30
CA PHE A 161 0.74 -12.18 6.58
C PHE A 161 0.36 -12.42 8.05
N GLU A 162 0.50 -13.65 8.55
CA GLU A 162 0.07 -14.02 9.91
C GLU A 162 0.89 -13.27 10.96
N LYS A 163 2.20 -13.14 10.75
CA LYS A 163 3.10 -12.36 11.61
C LYS A 163 2.71 -10.89 11.64
N ALA A 164 2.52 -10.27 10.49
CA ALA A 164 2.15 -8.84 10.42
C ALA A 164 0.73 -8.60 10.97
N ARG A 165 -0.21 -9.49 10.70
CA ARG A 165 -1.60 -9.35 11.17
C ARG A 165 -1.75 -9.64 12.65
N GLY A 166 -0.94 -10.55 13.19
CA GLY A 166 -1.05 -11.10 14.55
C GLY A 166 -2.18 -12.12 14.72
N HIS A 167 -2.74 -12.64 13.62
CA HIS A 167 -3.83 -13.64 13.63
C HIS A 167 -3.64 -14.63 12.49
N GLY A 168 -3.70 -15.93 12.80
CA GLY A 168 -3.60 -16.99 11.80
C GLY A 168 -4.83 -17.10 10.89
N ILE A 169 -4.63 -17.50 9.64
CA ILE A 169 -5.69 -17.73 8.65
C ILE A 169 -6.48 -18.97 9.07
N GLY A 170 -7.55 -18.74 9.82
CA GLY A 170 -8.43 -19.79 10.35
C GLY A 170 -9.37 -20.35 9.30
N LYS A 171 -8.93 -21.39 8.57
CA LYS A 171 -9.70 -22.43 7.84
C LYS A 171 -8.75 -23.14 6.88
N GLY A 172 -8.54 -24.44 7.06
CA GLY A 172 -7.62 -25.24 6.22
C GLY A 172 -7.86 -25.09 4.71
N THR A 173 -9.11 -24.85 4.28
CA THR A 173 -9.44 -24.65 2.86
C THR A 173 -8.73 -23.45 2.23
N TYR A 174 -8.52 -22.36 2.95
CA TYR A 174 -7.80 -21.19 2.42
C TYR A 174 -6.31 -21.50 2.23
N ILE A 175 -5.69 -22.13 3.22
CA ILE A 175 -4.29 -22.54 3.18
C ILE A 175 -4.06 -23.54 2.05
N THR A 176 -4.90 -24.57 1.93
CA THR A 176 -4.84 -25.54 0.82
C THR A 176 -4.96 -24.85 -0.54
N ALA A 177 -5.86 -23.89 -0.68
CA ALA A 177 -6.03 -23.15 -1.92
C ALA A 177 -4.81 -22.27 -2.26
N LEU A 178 -4.15 -21.66 -1.27
CA LEU A 178 -2.91 -20.91 -1.46
C LEU A 178 -1.76 -21.81 -1.92
N HIS A 179 -1.61 -22.99 -1.32
CA HIS A 179 -0.60 -23.96 -1.77
C HIS A 179 -0.90 -24.48 -3.19
N LYS A 180 -2.17 -24.73 -3.51
CA LYS A 180 -2.61 -25.12 -4.85
C LYS A 180 -2.26 -24.04 -5.87
N ALA A 181 -2.59 -22.79 -5.59
CA ALA A 181 -2.27 -21.65 -6.46
C ALA A 181 -0.76 -21.52 -6.71
N ALA A 182 0.06 -21.62 -5.66
CA ALA A 182 1.51 -21.57 -5.80
C ALA A 182 2.06 -22.72 -6.67
N LYS A 183 1.47 -23.92 -6.56
CA LYS A 183 1.82 -25.06 -7.41
C LYS A 183 1.44 -24.80 -8.87
N GLU A 184 0.22 -24.33 -9.13
CA GLU A 184 -0.26 -24.01 -10.48
C GLU A 184 0.60 -22.93 -11.14
N MET A 185 1.01 -21.89 -10.40
CA MET A 185 1.92 -20.85 -10.90
C MET A 185 3.30 -21.40 -11.25
N ARG A 186 3.80 -22.39 -10.51
CA ARG A 186 5.08 -23.06 -10.80
C ARG A 186 4.99 -23.96 -12.03
N ASP A 187 3.85 -24.64 -12.20
CA ASP A 187 3.65 -25.65 -13.23
C ASP A 187 3.12 -25.03 -14.55
N LYS A 188 2.74 -23.74 -14.56
CA LYS A 188 2.27 -23.03 -15.76
C LYS A 188 3.39 -22.93 -16.80
N PRO A 189 3.26 -23.56 -17.99
CA PRO A 189 4.22 -23.36 -19.07
C PRO A 189 4.16 -21.88 -19.45
N SER A 190 5.32 -21.22 -19.50
CA SER A 190 5.44 -19.87 -20.03
C SER A 190 4.79 -19.85 -21.42
N ARG A 191 3.91 -18.88 -21.66
CA ARG A 191 3.07 -18.73 -22.87
C ARG A 191 3.86 -18.48 -24.18
N GLU A 192 5.16 -18.77 -24.17
CA GLU A 192 6.16 -18.58 -25.23
C GLU A 192 6.87 -19.91 -25.57
N VAL A 193 6.16 -21.03 -25.52
CA VAL A 193 6.63 -22.29 -26.12
C VAL A 193 5.57 -22.78 -27.09
N MET A 194 5.36 -22.00 -28.14
CA MET A 194 5.05 -22.57 -29.44
C MET A 194 6.21 -22.15 -30.32
N ASP A 195 6.87 -23.15 -30.88
CA ASP A 195 8.00 -23.07 -31.80
C ASP A 195 9.40 -23.00 -31.16
N SER A 196 10.00 -24.18 -30.95
CA SER A 196 11.37 -24.53 -31.39
C SER A 196 11.74 -25.91 -30.86
N ASP A 197 11.74 -26.88 -31.76
CA ASP A 197 12.33 -28.21 -31.61
C ASP A 197 13.85 -28.07 -31.47
N SER A 198 14.35 -28.03 -30.23
CA SER A 198 15.77 -28.18 -29.95
C SER A 198 15.94 -29.03 -28.71
N GLY A 199 16.54 -30.21 -28.86
CA GLY A 199 16.76 -31.23 -27.83
C GLY A 199 17.70 -30.81 -26.69
N GLU A 200 17.39 -29.71 -26.01
CA GLU A 200 18.03 -29.33 -24.75
C GLU A 200 17.34 -30.04 -23.57
N SER A 201 18.14 -30.48 -22.59
CA SER A 201 17.59 -31.08 -21.36
C SER A 201 16.79 -30.04 -20.57
N ILE A 202 15.75 -30.50 -19.88
CA ILE A 202 14.83 -29.65 -19.09
C ILE A 202 15.58 -28.78 -18.08
N ASP A 203 16.71 -29.26 -17.53
CA ASP A 203 17.51 -28.54 -16.53
C ASP A 203 18.37 -27.41 -17.12
N GLU A 204 18.91 -27.56 -18.33
CA GLU A 204 19.66 -26.51 -19.03
C GLU A 204 18.73 -25.38 -19.46
N ALA A 205 17.57 -25.73 -20.04
CA ALA A 205 16.53 -24.78 -20.36
C ALA A 205 16.06 -24.00 -19.11
N ARG A 206 15.98 -24.67 -17.94
CA ARG A 206 15.59 -24.05 -16.67
C ARG A 206 16.63 -23.07 -16.12
N LYS A 207 17.94 -23.38 -16.24
CA LYS A 207 19.02 -22.48 -15.84
C LYS A 207 19.13 -21.25 -16.74
N LYS A 208 19.07 -21.44 -18.08
CA LYS A 208 18.98 -20.34 -19.05
C LYS A 208 17.74 -19.47 -18.82
N ARG A 209 16.59 -20.06 -18.51
CA ARG A 209 15.35 -19.34 -18.15
C ARG A 209 15.46 -18.53 -16.86
N LYS A 210 16.17 -19.01 -15.83
CA LYS A 210 16.40 -18.25 -14.58
C LYS A 210 17.27 -17.02 -14.81
N ARG A 211 18.20 -17.10 -15.77
CA ARG A 211 19.07 -16.01 -16.22
C ARG A 211 18.30 -15.02 -17.12
N LYS A 212 17.55 -15.53 -18.10
CA LYS A 212 16.72 -14.75 -19.03
C LYS A 212 15.52 -14.06 -18.35
N ARG A 213 14.90 -14.65 -17.32
CA ARG A 213 13.86 -13.98 -16.49
C ARG A 213 14.40 -12.80 -15.67
N ARG A 214 15.69 -12.81 -15.29
CA ARG A 214 16.34 -11.65 -14.67
C ARG A 214 16.57 -10.52 -15.67
N GLU A 215 16.61 -10.83 -16.97
CA GLU A 215 17.01 -9.90 -18.04
C GLU A 215 15.83 -9.38 -18.88
N GLU A 216 14.76 -10.16 -19.15
CA GLU A 216 13.77 -9.81 -20.19
C GLU A 216 12.31 -9.61 -19.72
N GLY A 217 11.91 -10.03 -18.51
CA GLY A 217 10.54 -9.84 -18.01
C GLY A 217 10.26 -8.44 -17.40
N GLY A 218 11.12 -7.47 -17.68
CA GLY A 218 11.56 -6.48 -16.69
C GLY A 218 10.91 -5.10 -16.70
N ASN A 219 10.14 -4.70 -17.72
CA ASN A 219 9.90 -3.25 -17.88
C ASN A 219 8.62 -2.71 -17.22
N GLU A 220 7.49 -3.42 -17.16
CA GLU A 220 6.30 -2.92 -16.42
C GLU A 220 6.14 -3.60 -15.07
N MET A 221 6.09 -4.93 -15.03
CA MET A 221 5.97 -5.69 -13.76
C MET A 221 7.23 -5.52 -12.89
N GLY A 222 8.42 -5.46 -13.49
CA GLY A 222 9.67 -5.19 -12.76
C GLY A 222 9.73 -3.77 -12.19
N ASN A 223 9.23 -2.77 -12.93
CA ASN A 223 9.11 -1.39 -12.44
C ASN A 223 8.00 -1.26 -11.39
N MET A 224 6.90 -1.99 -11.53
CA MET A 224 5.82 -2.09 -10.54
C MET A 224 6.33 -2.72 -9.24
N ILE A 225 7.08 -3.82 -9.30
CA ILE A 225 7.70 -4.45 -8.12
C ILE A 225 8.64 -3.47 -7.43
N LYS A 226 9.49 -2.75 -8.19
CA LYS A 226 10.37 -1.70 -7.66
C LYS A 226 9.59 -0.56 -6.99
N ASN A 227 8.46 -0.13 -7.57
CA ASN A 227 7.60 0.93 -7.02
C ASN A 227 6.71 0.45 -5.85
N PHE A 228 6.38 -0.84 -5.80
CA PHE A 228 5.60 -1.46 -4.74
C PHE A 228 6.44 -1.72 -3.50
N LEU A 229 7.71 -2.07 -3.67
CA LEU A 229 8.64 -2.30 -2.56
C LEU A 229 8.89 -1.04 -1.73
N GLY A 230 8.77 0.17 -2.31
CA GLY A 230 9.01 1.43 -1.60
C GLY A 230 10.43 1.53 -1.03
N GLN A 231 10.80 2.66 -0.42
CA GLN A 231 12.10 2.76 0.27
C GLN A 231 12.19 1.76 1.45
N LEU A 232 11.06 1.47 2.09
CA LEU A 232 10.95 0.50 3.19
C LEU A 232 11.38 -0.93 2.84
N GLY A 233 11.14 -1.40 1.60
CA GLY A 233 11.58 -2.73 1.16
C GLY A 233 13.08 -2.82 0.91
N GLN A 234 13.71 -1.71 0.51
CA GLN A 234 15.17 -1.64 0.33
C GLN A 234 15.89 -1.59 1.68
N GLU A 235 15.39 -0.81 2.63
CA GLU A 235 15.93 -0.76 4.00
C GLU A 235 15.75 -2.08 4.74
N ALA A 236 14.59 -2.75 4.62
CA ALA A 236 14.37 -4.06 5.24
C ALA A 236 15.24 -5.16 4.62
N SER A 237 15.46 -5.13 3.29
CA SER A 237 16.38 -6.04 2.62
C SER A 237 17.83 -5.80 3.03
N GLN A 238 18.26 -4.54 3.16
CA GLN A 238 19.59 -4.19 3.64
C GLN A 238 19.79 -4.57 5.12
N LEU A 239 18.79 -4.36 5.96
CA LEU A 239 18.83 -4.76 7.37
C LEU A 239 18.83 -6.29 7.56
N GLU A 240 18.08 -7.03 6.75
CA GLU A 240 18.16 -8.50 6.73
C GLU A 240 19.52 -8.97 6.21
N GLU A 241 20.05 -8.35 5.16
CA GLU A 241 21.37 -8.67 4.60
C GLU A 241 22.50 -8.35 5.59
N LEU A 242 22.43 -7.21 6.29
CA LEU A 242 23.32 -6.84 7.39
C LEU A 242 23.22 -7.82 8.56
N SER A 243 22.00 -8.18 8.97
CA SER A 243 21.75 -9.18 10.02
C SER A 243 22.26 -10.57 9.65
N TRP A 244 22.15 -10.95 8.36
CA TRP A 244 22.69 -12.21 7.86
C TRP A 244 24.22 -12.18 7.80
N MET A 245 24.82 -11.05 7.42
CA MET A 245 26.27 -10.84 7.39
C MET A 245 26.89 -10.80 8.80
N GLU A 246 26.21 -10.22 9.78
CA GLU A 246 26.61 -10.25 11.20
C GLU A 246 26.54 -11.67 11.79
N ASN A 247 25.51 -12.44 11.43
CA ASN A 247 25.31 -13.80 11.97
C ASN A 247 26.15 -14.88 11.26
N ASN A 248 26.62 -14.66 10.02
CA ASN A 248 27.39 -15.64 9.24
C ASN A 248 28.84 -15.20 8.92
N GLY A 249 29.34 -14.12 9.52
CA GLY A 249 30.78 -13.83 9.60
C GLY A 249 31.49 -13.63 8.26
N GLY A 250 31.23 -12.50 7.58
CA GLY A 250 32.06 -12.01 6.48
C GLY A 250 32.47 -10.57 6.73
N SER A 251 33.71 -10.36 7.21
CA SER A 251 34.29 -9.01 7.39
C SER A 251 34.79 -8.44 6.06
N PRO A 252 34.49 -7.16 5.77
CA PRO A 252 35.39 -6.32 5.01
C PRO A 252 35.73 -5.05 5.80
N LEU A 253 36.41 -5.23 6.94
CA LEU A 253 37.33 -4.20 7.44
C LEU A 253 38.51 -4.18 6.47
N MET A 254 38.44 -3.33 5.44
CA MET A 254 39.55 -2.81 4.61
C MET A 254 38.96 -2.00 3.42
N ASN A 255 38.52 -0.76 3.67
CA ASN A 255 38.65 0.32 2.67
C ASN A 255 38.47 1.75 3.22
N TRP A 256 38.61 1.97 4.53
CA TRP A 256 38.43 3.31 5.13
C TRP A 256 39.76 4.07 5.35
N GLU A 257 40.92 3.39 5.35
CA GLU A 257 42.24 4.01 5.61
C GLU A 257 43.02 4.42 4.34
N ARG A 258 42.34 4.80 3.25
CA ARG A 258 43.03 5.40 2.09
C ARG A 258 42.24 6.55 1.46
N ARG A 259 41.80 7.49 2.30
CA ARG A 259 41.21 8.74 1.82
C ARG A 259 41.38 9.94 2.76
N GLU A 260 42.31 9.86 3.71
CA GLU A 260 42.58 10.93 4.69
C GLU A 260 44.02 11.48 4.64
N GLU A 261 44.70 11.37 3.49
CA GLU A 261 45.96 12.08 3.26
C GLU A 261 45.96 12.73 1.87
N ARG A 262 45.05 13.70 1.65
CA ARG A 262 45.25 14.80 0.67
C ARG A 262 44.13 15.84 0.77
N ALA A 263 44.21 16.76 1.73
CA ALA A 263 43.73 18.15 1.61
C ALA A 263 43.79 18.83 2.98
N GLU A 264 45.02 19.05 3.48
CA GLU A 264 45.29 20.18 4.37
C GLU A 264 46.28 21.06 3.61
N GLU A 265 45.80 22.19 3.09
CA GLU A 265 46.45 23.49 3.11
C GLU A 265 45.61 24.48 2.28
N GLU A 266 45.46 25.69 2.84
CA GLU A 266 44.75 26.88 2.34
C GLU A 266 43.22 26.86 2.58
N GLY A 267 42.60 27.76 3.35
CA GLY A 267 42.99 29.04 3.91
C GLY A 267 41.83 30.04 3.69
N ASP A 268 41.08 30.30 4.76
CA ASP A 268 40.33 31.52 5.17
C ASP A 268 39.45 32.35 4.20
N GLU A 269 38.45 33.00 4.82
CA GLU A 269 37.52 34.06 4.37
C GLU A 269 36.40 33.59 3.41
N GLY A 270 35.10 33.66 3.70
CA GLY A 270 34.33 34.58 4.51
C GLY A 270 33.52 35.49 3.58
N GLU A 271 32.22 35.24 3.38
CA GLU A 271 31.18 36.27 3.15
C GLU A 271 29.78 35.66 2.95
N GLU A 272 28.81 36.28 3.62
CA GLU A 272 27.38 36.05 3.57
C GLU A 272 26.80 36.76 2.33
N GLU A 273 25.90 36.11 1.57
CA GLU A 273 24.92 36.83 0.74
C GLU A 273 23.57 36.11 0.78
N GLU A 274 22.60 36.76 1.42
CA GLU A 274 21.17 36.59 1.18
C GLU A 274 20.82 37.20 -0.18
N ALA A 275 20.14 36.45 -1.04
CA ALA A 275 19.54 36.98 -2.26
C ALA A 275 18.03 36.71 -2.26
N GLU A 276 17.29 37.77 -1.91
CA GLU A 276 15.89 37.95 -2.31
C GLU A 276 15.84 38.20 -3.83
N GLU A 277 14.89 37.59 -4.54
CA GLU A 277 14.51 38.07 -5.87
C GLU A 277 12.99 38.25 -5.95
N GLU A 278 12.63 39.53 -5.97
CA GLU A 278 11.30 40.06 -6.24
C GLU A 278 10.89 39.94 -7.71
N ALA A 279 9.58 39.92 -7.90
CA ALA A 279 8.91 39.95 -9.18
C ALA A 279 9.13 41.27 -9.93
N GLN A 280 9.30 41.18 -11.25
CA GLN A 280 9.07 42.32 -12.15
C GLN A 280 8.00 41.99 -13.18
N THR A 281 6.90 42.71 -13.03
CA THR A 281 5.82 42.87 -14.00
C THR A 281 6.27 43.81 -15.12
N SER A 282 6.05 43.44 -16.37
CA SER A 282 5.96 44.39 -17.48
C SER A 282 4.62 44.19 -18.19
N GLY A 283 3.83 45.25 -18.23
CA GLY A 283 2.57 45.31 -18.97
C GLY A 283 2.77 46.01 -20.31
N ILE A 284 2.08 45.52 -21.34
CA ILE A 284 1.64 46.32 -22.49
C ILE A 284 0.23 45.84 -22.84
N GLY A 285 -0.71 46.79 -22.92
CA GLY A 285 -2.14 46.55 -23.06
C GLY A 285 -2.64 46.33 -24.49
N GLY A 286 -3.91 45.90 -24.56
CA GLY A 286 -4.71 45.82 -25.78
C GLY A 286 -6.05 45.13 -25.50
N THR A 287 -7.12 45.92 -25.39
CA THR A 287 -8.53 45.51 -25.29
C THR A 287 -9.01 44.73 -26.53
N VAL A 288 -9.74 43.61 -26.37
CA VAL A 288 -11.07 43.28 -26.97
C VAL A 288 -11.63 42.01 -26.28
N ASP A 289 -12.94 42.00 -26.03
CA ASP A 289 -13.84 40.95 -25.52
C ASP A 289 -13.37 39.48 -25.55
N GLY A 290 -13.51 38.80 -24.40
CA GLY A 290 -13.30 37.35 -24.31
C GLY A 290 -13.91 36.76 -23.05
N TYR A 291 -14.86 35.84 -23.23
CA TYR A 291 -15.44 34.99 -22.19
C TYR A 291 -14.35 34.43 -21.26
N GLU A 292 -14.45 34.69 -19.95
CA GLU A 292 -13.63 34.04 -18.93
C GLU A 292 -13.98 32.55 -18.88
N ALA A 293 -13.26 31.74 -19.66
CA ALA A 293 -13.19 30.31 -19.43
C ALA A 293 -12.46 30.10 -18.10
N ALA A 294 -13.18 29.55 -17.11
CA ALA A 294 -12.58 29.04 -15.89
C ALA A 294 -11.40 28.13 -16.26
N GLY A 295 -10.18 28.57 -15.93
CA GLY A 295 -8.97 27.84 -16.25
C GLY A 295 -9.00 26.47 -15.59
N ASP A 296 -9.07 25.41 -16.39
CA ASP A 296 -9.01 24.03 -15.90
C ASP A 296 -7.63 23.80 -15.29
N GLU A 297 -7.57 23.67 -13.96
CA GLU A 297 -6.32 23.42 -13.23
C GLU A 297 -5.58 22.24 -13.86
N SER A 298 -4.28 22.42 -14.11
CA SER A 298 -3.42 21.35 -14.62
C SER A 298 -3.44 20.14 -13.68
N ALA A 299 -3.32 18.93 -14.22
CA ALA A 299 -3.21 17.71 -13.43
C ALA A 299 -2.09 17.79 -12.37
N ALA A 300 -1.00 18.52 -12.63
CA ALA A 300 0.06 18.76 -11.66
C ALA A 300 -0.39 19.68 -10.49
N GLN A 301 -1.21 20.69 -10.76
CA GLN A 301 -1.76 21.60 -9.74
C GLN A 301 -2.76 20.86 -8.85
N LYS A 302 -3.69 20.10 -9.46
CA LYS A 302 -4.64 19.23 -8.74
C LYS A 302 -3.91 18.23 -7.82
N ARG A 303 -2.79 17.65 -8.27
CA ARG A 303 -1.93 16.75 -7.47
C ARG A 303 -1.26 17.48 -6.30
N ARG A 304 -0.65 18.65 -6.52
CA ARG A 304 0.01 19.43 -5.47
C ARG A 304 -0.99 19.89 -4.40
N ALA A 305 -2.19 20.32 -4.82
CA ALA A 305 -3.29 20.66 -3.93
C ALA A 305 -3.73 19.45 -3.08
N ARG A 306 -3.91 18.28 -3.70
CA ARG A 306 -4.20 17.02 -2.99
C ARG A 306 -3.11 16.68 -1.97
N ARG A 307 -1.82 16.79 -2.32
CA ARG A 307 -0.70 16.52 -1.40
C ARG A 307 -0.70 17.46 -0.20
N LYS A 308 -0.84 18.77 -0.42
CA LYS A 308 -0.95 19.76 0.66
C LYS A 308 -2.17 19.49 1.56
N ARG A 309 -3.31 19.09 0.97
CA ARG A 309 -4.51 18.71 1.71
C ARG A 309 -4.28 17.47 2.57
N LEU A 310 -3.70 16.41 2.00
CA LEU A 310 -3.33 15.19 2.73
C LEU A 310 -2.39 15.49 3.89
N GLU A 311 -1.39 16.33 3.68
CA GLU A 311 -0.45 16.75 4.72
C GLU A 311 -1.12 17.56 5.85
N LYS A 312 -1.98 18.52 5.50
CA LYS A 312 -2.78 19.27 6.49
C LYS A 312 -3.65 18.33 7.33
N MET A 313 -4.33 17.39 6.66
CA MET A 313 -5.19 16.40 7.33
C MET A 313 -4.39 15.43 8.18
N PHE A 314 -3.24 14.96 7.70
CA PHE A 314 -2.33 14.10 8.44
C PHE A 314 -1.86 14.76 9.74
N ASN A 315 -1.48 16.03 9.67
CA ASN A 315 -1.09 16.81 10.86
C ASN A 315 -2.24 16.96 11.86
N VAL A 316 -3.49 17.12 11.40
CA VAL A 316 -4.67 17.15 12.28
C VAL A 316 -4.94 15.79 12.93
N MET A 317 -4.86 14.71 12.14
CA MET A 317 -5.03 13.33 12.65
C MET A 317 -3.99 12.99 13.72
N LYS A 318 -2.72 13.36 13.49
CA LYS A 318 -1.62 13.14 14.44
C LYS A 318 -1.82 13.88 15.77
N ARG A 319 -2.45 15.06 15.74
CA ARG A 319 -2.75 15.87 16.93
C ARG A 319 -4.02 15.42 17.66
N GLY A 320 -4.75 14.45 17.11
CA GLY A 320 -5.99 13.95 17.70
C GLY A 320 -7.16 14.94 17.68
N ARG A 321 -7.06 16.04 16.93
CA ARG A 321 -8.08 17.11 16.88
C ARG A 321 -9.11 16.85 15.79
N PHE A 322 -9.83 15.72 15.91
CA PHE A 322 -10.79 15.27 14.89
C PHE A 322 -11.98 16.24 14.67
N HIS A 323 -12.26 17.13 15.60
CA HIS A 323 -13.26 18.20 15.42
C HIS A 323 -12.81 19.23 14.37
N GLU A 324 -11.51 19.48 14.23
CA GLU A 324 -10.96 20.37 13.19
C GLU A 324 -11.13 19.75 11.80
N ILE A 325 -11.23 18.41 11.69
CA ILE A 325 -11.50 17.72 10.42
C ILE A 325 -12.87 18.13 9.87
N GLN A 326 -13.87 18.37 10.72
CA GLN A 326 -15.19 18.84 10.25
C GLN A 326 -15.17 20.28 9.75
N ALA A 327 -14.37 21.15 10.38
CA ALA A 327 -14.15 22.52 9.89
C ALA A 327 -13.41 22.51 8.55
N LEU A 328 -12.38 21.66 8.43
CA LEU A 328 -11.68 21.44 7.16
C LEU A 328 -12.62 20.85 6.09
N ARG A 329 -13.49 19.89 6.44
CA ARG A 329 -14.49 19.35 5.50
C ARG A 329 -15.40 20.45 4.93
N ARG A 330 -15.79 21.44 5.76
CA ARG A 330 -16.62 22.60 5.37
C ARG A 330 -15.87 23.63 4.53
N GLU A 331 -14.62 23.95 4.87
CA GLU A 331 -13.76 24.84 4.06
C GLU A 331 -13.43 24.24 2.68
N MET A 332 -13.50 22.92 2.53
CA MET A 332 -13.03 22.18 1.36
C MET A 332 -14.13 21.68 0.41
N GLY A 333 -15.35 22.24 0.50
CA GLY A 333 -16.42 22.06 -0.51
C GLY A 333 -17.14 20.71 -0.51
N GLY A 334 -17.19 20.00 0.63
CA GLY A 334 -18.02 18.80 0.77
C GLY A 334 -19.43 19.15 1.25
N GLU A 335 -20.42 19.10 0.37
CA GLU A 335 -21.83 18.93 0.76
C GLU A 335 -22.14 17.49 1.18
#